data_AF-A0A7L2RXN7-F1
#
_entry.id   AF-A0A7L2RXN7-F1
#
_cell.length_a   1.000
_cell.length_b   1.000
_cell.length_c   1.000
_cell.angle_alpha   90.00
_cell.angle_beta   90.00
_cell.angle_gamma   90.00
#
_symmetry.space_group_name_H-M   'P 1'
#
loop_
_entity.id
_entity.type
_entity.pdbx_description
1 polymer ?
#
loop_
_entity_poly.entity_id
_entity_poly.type
_entity_poly.pdbx_seq_one_letter_code
_entity_poly.pdbx_strand_id
1 'polypeptide(L)'
;AAAARRPWRLFGAMCLLRLPRITQALEKEEEEMAALMGQIELEKSHYSDHEIRKLEEEERLRRRKESLYDDDDDGAPGKTVIMAQDLEDKWEQKFLRFQAAPRITDADKNNNRTSLDRKLDSNLMLLVKQKIGSQELWLLP
;
A
#
# COMPACT_ATOMS: atom_id res chain seq x y z
N ALA A 1 -41.49 38.91 28.89
CA ALA A 1 -41.80 37.72 29.71
C ALA A 1 -40.53 36.88 29.80
N ALA A 2 -39.98 36.69 31.00
CA ALA A 2 -38.78 35.88 31.20
C ALA A 2 -39.16 34.39 31.04
N ALA A 3 -38.50 33.69 30.11
CA ALA A 3 -38.79 32.29 29.83
C ALA A 3 -38.55 31.42 31.08
N ALA A 4 -39.50 30.55 31.41
CA ALA A 4 -39.41 29.62 32.54
C ALA A 4 -38.18 28.71 32.41
N ARG A 5 -37.39 28.61 33.48
CA ARG A 5 -36.19 27.76 33.53
C ARG A 5 -36.60 26.30 33.37
N ARG A 6 -36.19 25.67 32.27
CA ARG A 6 -36.40 24.23 32.05
C ARG A 6 -35.49 23.42 32.97
N PRO A 7 -35.93 22.23 33.46
CA PRO A 7 -35.13 21.40 34.37
C PRO A 7 -33.93 20.73 33.70
N TRP A 8 -33.85 20.78 32.36
CA TRP A 8 -32.80 20.16 31.57
C TRP A 8 -31.80 21.18 31.05
N ARG A 9 -30.52 20.86 31.18
CA ARG A 9 -29.42 21.62 30.57
C ARG A 9 -29.11 21.01 29.21
N LEU A 10 -29.09 21.84 28.18
CA LEU A 10 -28.70 21.43 26.83
C LEU A 10 -27.18 21.51 26.70
N PHE A 11 -26.59 20.44 26.19
CA PHE A 11 -25.18 20.37 25.83
C PHE A 11 -25.07 19.88 24.39
N GLY A 12 -24.19 20.50 23.62
CA GLY A 12 -23.79 20.01 22.30
C GLY A 12 -22.39 19.44 22.42
N ALA A 13 -22.25 18.13 22.20
CA ALA A 13 -20.97 17.46 22.15
C ALA A 13 -20.51 17.26 20.70
N MET A 14 -19.21 17.16 20.49
CA MET A 14 -18.62 16.91 19.17
C MET A 14 -17.90 15.56 19.11
N CYS A 15 -18.28 14.70 18.15
CA CYS A 15 -17.52 13.50 17.84
C CYS A 15 -16.55 13.79 16.68
N LEU A 16 -15.30 14.15 17.01
CA LEU A 16 -14.28 14.39 15.99
C LEU A 16 -13.53 13.09 15.67
N LEU A 17 -13.52 12.74 14.38
CA LEU A 17 -12.92 11.52 13.86
C LEU A 17 -11.74 11.85 12.95
N ARG A 18 -10.66 11.07 13.09
CA ARG A 18 -9.57 11.00 12.11
C ARG A 18 -9.68 9.64 11.41
N LEU A 19 -9.81 9.67 10.09
CA LEU A 19 -9.94 8.47 9.25
C LEU A 19 -8.61 7.71 9.11
N PRO A 20 -8.64 6.44 8.65
CA PRO A 20 -7.42 5.67 8.43
C PRO A 20 -6.62 6.31 7.30
N ARG A 21 -5.31 6.43 7.49
CA ARG A 21 -4.37 6.92 6.46
C ARG A 21 -3.75 5.79 5.65
N ILE A 22 -3.73 4.58 6.20
CA ILE A 22 -3.23 3.38 5.52
C ILE A 22 -4.32 2.31 5.48
N THR A 23 -4.19 1.40 4.52
CA THR A 23 -5.01 0.19 4.43
C THR A 23 -4.83 -0.70 5.66
N GLN A 24 -5.82 -1.51 5.99
CA GLN A 24 -5.67 -2.53 7.03
C GLN A 24 -4.76 -3.65 6.54
N ALA A 25 -4.15 -4.38 7.48
CA ALA A 25 -3.42 -5.60 7.15
C ALA A 25 -4.45 -6.68 6.76
N LEU A 26 -4.08 -7.52 5.81
CA LEU A 26 -4.90 -8.65 5.39
C LEU A 26 -4.88 -9.73 6.48
N GLU A 27 -6.02 -10.38 6.68
CA GLU A 27 -6.09 -11.60 7.48
C GLU A 27 -5.54 -12.79 6.67
N LYS A 28 -5.18 -13.88 7.35
CA LYS A 28 -4.55 -15.05 6.69
C LYS A 28 -5.42 -15.64 5.59
N GLU A 29 -6.71 -15.75 5.83
CA GLU A 29 -7.68 -16.26 4.88
C GLU A 29 -7.82 -15.33 3.66
N GLU A 30 -7.69 -14.01 3.87
CA GLU A 30 -7.70 -13.02 2.79
C GLU A 30 -6.42 -13.08 1.97
N GLU A 31 -5.27 -13.34 2.59
CA GLU A 31 -3.99 -13.57 1.90
C GLU A 31 -4.06 -14.83 1.02
N GLU A 32 -4.61 -15.93 1.54
CA GLU A 32 -4.81 -17.17 0.78
C GLU A 32 -5.76 -16.95 -0.41
N MET A 33 -6.86 -16.23 -0.19
CA MET A 33 -7.80 -15.88 -1.25
C MET A 33 -7.17 -14.96 -2.30
N ALA A 34 -6.37 -13.97 -1.88
CA ALA A 34 -5.67 -13.08 -2.79
C ALA A 34 -4.64 -13.83 -3.64
N ALA A 35 -3.92 -14.79 -3.05
CA ALA A 35 -3.00 -15.65 -3.78
C ALA A 35 -3.73 -16.53 -4.80
N LEU A 36 -4.85 -17.14 -4.41
CA LEU A 36 -5.68 -17.94 -5.31
C LEU A 36 -6.24 -17.08 -6.46
N MET A 37 -6.77 -15.90 -6.16
CA MET A 37 -7.29 -14.97 -7.17
C MET A 37 -6.19 -14.53 -8.14
N GLY A 38 -4.97 -14.26 -7.65
CA GLY A 38 -3.83 -13.94 -8.50
C GLY A 38 -3.43 -15.09 -9.42
N GLN A 39 -3.48 -16.34 -8.95
CA GLN A 39 -3.25 -17.52 -9.80
C GLN A 39 -4.33 -17.66 -10.88
N ILE A 40 -5.60 -17.53 -10.51
CA ILE A 40 -6.72 -17.60 -11.45
C ILE A 40 -6.62 -16.50 -12.51
N GLU A 41 -6.24 -15.28 -12.10
CA GLU A 41 -6.03 -14.15 -13.00
C GLU A 41 -4.91 -14.46 -14.01
N LEU A 42 -3.76 -14.95 -13.54
CA LEU A 42 -2.64 -15.31 -14.39
C LEU A 42 -3.04 -16.41 -15.40
N GLU A 43 -3.65 -17.50 -14.94
CA GLU A 43 -4.03 -18.64 -15.79
C GLU A 43 -5.08 -18.30 -16.85
N LYS A 44 -5.97 -17.34 -16.55
CA LYS A 44 -7.03 -16.90 -17.48
C LYS A 44 -6.64 -15.69 -18.31
N SER A 45 -5.48 -15.09 -18.03
CA SER A 45 -4.98 -13.94 -18.77
C SER A 45 -4.36 -14.33 -20.11
N HIS A 46 -4.29 -13.37 -21.02
CA HIS A 46 -3.48 -13.49 -22.23
C HIS A 46 -2.06 -12.98 -21.96
N TYR A 47 -1.10 -13.41 -22.77
CA TYR A 47 0.26 -12.89 -22.68
C TYR A 47 0.28 -11.37 -22.83
N SER A 48 0.97 -10.73 -21.89
CA SER A 48 1.26 -9.30 -21.93
C SER A 48 2.37 -8.99 -22.95
N ASP A 49 2.42 -7.73 -23.39
CA ASP A 49 3.47 -7.26 -24.32
C ASP A 49 4.89 -7.52 -23.79
N HIS A 50 5.08 -7.44 -22.45
CA HIS A 50 6.36 -7.72 -21.81
C HIS A 50 6.74 -9.20 -21.89
N GLU A 51 5.80 -10.10 -21.66
CA GLU A 51 6.03 -11.55 -21.74
C GLU A 51 6.31 -11.99 -23.18
N ILE A 52 5.54 -11.48 -24.15
CA ILE A 52 5.76 -11.75 -25.58
C ILE A 52 7.17 -11.32 -25.98
N ARG A 53 7.55 -10.09 -25.61
CA ARG A 53 8.88 -9.56 -25.89
C ARG A 53 10.00 -10.40 -25.27
N LYS A 54 9.83 -10.83 -24.02
CA LYS A 54 10.81 -11.68 -23.32
C LYS A 54 11.00 -13.01 -24.03
N LEU A 55 9.90 -13.66 -24.44
CA LEU A 55 9.94 -14.93 -25.18
C LEU A 55 10.63 -14.79 -26.54
N GLU A 56 10.33 -13.73 -27.31
CA GLU A 56 10.98 -13.47 -28.60
C GLU A 56 12.49 -13.22 -28.45
N GLU A 57 12.88 -12.45 -27.44
CA GLU A 57 14.27 -12.16 -27.11
C GLU A 57 15.05 -13.43 -26.70
N GLU A 58 14.45 -14.28 -25.86
CA GLU A 58 15.04 -15.56 -25.44
C GLU A 58 15.17 -16.55 -26.60
N GLU A 59 14.19 -16.62 -27.49
CA GLU A 59 14.25 -17.49 -28.67
C GLU A 59 15.35 -17.05 -29.64
N ARG A 60 15.48 -15.73 -29.90
CA ARG A 60 16.58 -15.17 -30.70
C ARG A 60 17.94 -15.51 -30.10
N LEU A 61 18.09 -15.37 -28.77
CA LEU A 61 19.32 -15.73 -28.07
C LEU A 61 19.62 -17.24 -28.16
N ARG A 62 18.60 -18.10 -28.04
CA ARG A 62 18.78 -19.56 -28.17
C ARG A 62 19.25 -19.93 -29.57
N ARG A 63 18.61 -19.41 -30.61
CA ARG A 63 19.00 -19.66 -32.02
C ARG A 63 20.42 -19.18 -32.31
N ARG A 64 20.82 -18.02 -31.76
CA ARG A 64 22.20 -17.51 -31.88
C ARG A 64 23.22 -18.37 -31.14
N LYS A 65 22.86 -18.99 -30.02
CA LYS A 65 23.75 -19.90 -29.28
C LYS A 65 23.92 -21.25 -29.98
N GLU A 66 22.88 -21.74 -30.65
CA GLU A 66 22.87 -23.03 -31.36
C GLU A 66 23.50 -22.93 -32.76
N SER A 67 23.29 -21.81 -33.45
CA SER A 67 24.01 -21.46 -34.67
C SER A 67 25.44 -21.01 -34.31
N LEU A 68 26.39 -21.94 -34.29
CA LEU A 68 27.82 -21.64 -34.11
C LEU A 68 28.44 -20.82 -35.28
N TYR A 69 27.64 -20.33 -36.23
CA TYR A 69 28.10 -19.61 -37.40
C TYR A 69 27.57 -18.18 -37.43
N ASP A 70 28.55 -17.28 -37.52
CA ASP A 70 28.49 -15.87 -37.88
C ASP A 70 27.72 -15.75 -39.19
N ASP A 71 26.44 -15.38 -39.13
CA ASP A 71 25.81 -14.73 -40.26
C ASP A 71 26.00 -13.24 -39.99
N ASP A 72 26.98 -12.66 -40.69
CA ASP A 72 27.30 -11.24 -40.80
C ASP A 72 26.12 -10.48 -41.46
N ASP A 73 24.90 -10.59 -40.92
CA ASP A 73 23.83 -9.61 -41.18
C ASP A 73 23.85 -8.56 -40.07
N ASP A 74 24.91 -7.76 -40.12
CA ASP A 74 25.11 -6.56 -39.30
C ASP A 74 24.19 -5.42 -39.78
N GLY A 75 22.91 -5.74 -40.08
CA GLY A 75 22.02 -4.92 -40.88
C GLY A 75 20.55 -4.85 -40.44
N ALA A 76 20.09 -5.59 -39.41
CA ALA A 76 18.71 -5.48 -38.96
C ALA A 76 18.49 -4.24 -38.04
N PRO A 77 17.61 -3.29 -38.41
CA PRO A 77 17.37 -2.05 -37.66
C PRO A 77 16.47 -2.35 -36.46
N GLY A 78 17.07 -2.71 -35.32
CA GLY A 78 16.28 -2.97 -34.12
C GLY A 78 16.97 -3.72 -33.00
N LYS A 79 18.32 -3.67 -32.89
CA LYS A 79 19.03 -4.16 -31.70
C LYS A 79 18.51 -3.35 -30.49
N THR A 80 17.53 -3.87 -29.77
CA THR A 80 17.03 -3.26 -28.54
C THR A 80 18.20 -3.21 -27.58
N VAL A 81 18.77 -2.03 -27.36
CA VAL A 81 19.98 -1.81 -26.54
C VAL A 81 19.77 -2.26 -25.09
N ILE A 82 18.52 -2.50 -24.69
CA ILE A 82 18.13 -2.93 -23.35
C ILE A 82 17.19 -4.13 -23.53
N MET A 83 17.58 -5.29 -23.01
CA MET A 83 16.76 -6.51 -22.98
C MET A 83 15.62 -6.38 -21.96
N ALA A 84 14.59 -7.21 -22.09
CA ALA A 84 13.51 -7.29 -21.11
C ALA A 84 14.04 -7.62 -19.70
N GLN A 85 15.02 -8.51 -19.61
CA GLN A 85 15.70 -8.87 -18.35
C GLN A 85 16.47 -7.67 -17.75
N ASP A 86 17.16 -6.88 -18.57
CA ASP A 86 17.85 -5.66 -18.09
C ASP A 86 16.87 -4.62 -17.52
N LEU A 87 15.61 -4.60 -18.01
CA LEU A 87 14.57 -3.74 -17.46
C LEU A 87 14.08 -4.25 -16.10
N GLU A 88 13.87 -5.56 -15.96
CA GLU A 88 13.52 -6.20 -14.69
C GLU A 88 14.57 -5.88 -13.62
N ASP A 89 15.86 -6.07 -13.94
CA ASP A 89 16.98 -5.74 -13.03
C ASP A 89 17.00 -4.25 -12.64
N LYS A 90 16.75 -3.35 -13.60
CA LYS A 90 16.68 -1.91 -13.31
C LYS A 90 15.51 -1.56 -12.39
N TRP A 91 14.37 -2.21 -12.56
CA TRP A 91 13.21 -2.00 -11.69
C TRP A 91 13.47 -2.54 -10.29
N GLU A 92 14.05 -3.73 -10.18
CA GLU A 92 14.43 -4.32 -8.90
C GLU A 92 15.45 -3.45 -8.17
N GLN A 93 16.49 -2.96 -8.86
CA GLN A 93 17.47 -2.06 -8.27
C GLN A 93 16.84 -0.76 -7.73
N LYS A 94 15.85 -0.20 -8.44
CA LYS A 94 15.12 0.98 -7.97
C LYS A 94 14.26 0.65 -6.75
N PHE A 95 13.60 -0.49 -6.77
CA PHE A 95 12.77 -0.96 -5.66
C PHE A 95 13.61 -1.18 -4.39
N LEU A 96 14.75 -1.86 -4.48
CA LEU A 96 15.65 -2.11 -3.36
C LEU A 96 16.28 -0.83 -2.77
N ARG A 97 16.48 0.20 -3.59
CA ARG A 97 16.96 1.51 -3.13
C ARG A 97 15.88 2.32 -2.41
N PHE A 98 14.61 2.03 -2.68
CA PHE A 98 13.49 2.76 -2.08
C PHE A 98 13.17 2.20 -0.69
N GLN A 99 13.25 3.07 0.32
CA GLN A 99 12.84 2.74 1.68
C GLN A 99 11.44 3.26 1.93
N ALA A 100 10.47 2.35 2.02
CA ALA A 100 9.10 2.69 2.37
C ALA A 100 9.01 3.20 3.81
N ALA A 101 8.12 4.17 4.05
CA ALA A 101 7.84 4.65 5.40
C ALA A 101 7.22 3.53 6.25
N PRO A 102 7.57 3.43 7.55
CA PRO A 102 7.06 2.38 8.41
C PRO A 102 5.55 2.55 8.63
N ARG A 103 4.79 1.46 8.52
CA ARG A 103 3.36 1.43 8.82
C ARG A 103 3.07 1.54 10.33
N ILE A 104 4.00 1.02 11.15
CA ILE A 104 3.98 1.12 12.61
C ILE A 104 4.85 2.30 13.02
N THR A 105 4.27 3.29 13.67
CA THR A 105 4.99 4.49 14.08
C THR A 105 5.59 4.34 15.48
N ASP A 106 6.49 5.24 15.88
CA ASP A 106 7.03 5.23 17.25
C ASP A 106 5.96 5.56 18.29
N ALA A 107 4.88 6.24 17.89
CA ALA A 107 3.70 6.45 18.73
C ALA A 107 2.96 5.15 19.04
N ASP A 108 2.96 4.19 18.11
CA ASP A 108 2.40 2.85 18.34
C ASP A 108 3.26 2.06 19.33
N LYS A 109 4.59 2.08 19.14
CA LYS A 109 5.54 1.39 20.04
C LYS A 109 5.47 1.91 21.46
N ASN A 110 5.38 3.23 21.62
CA ASN A 110 5.32 3.89 22.92
C ASN A 110 3.88 4.00 23.48
N ASN A 111 2.87 3.50 22.75
CA ASN A 111 1.45 3.62 23.08
C ASN A 111 1.02 5.06 23.40
N ASN A 112 1.54 6.04 22.67
CA ASN A 112 1.28 7.46 22.92
C ASN A 112 -0.10 7.88 22.39
N ARG A 113 -1.07 7.98 23.29
CA ARG A 113 -2.48 8.30 22.97
C ARG A 113 -2.77 9.77 22.67
N THR A 114 -1.80 10.68 22.85
CA THR A 114 -1.98 12.10 22.53
C THR A 114 -1.55 12.45 21.10
N SER A 115 -0.83 11.55 20.43
CA SER A 115 -0.37 11.76 19.05
C SER A 115 -1.40 11.30 18.01
N LEU A 116 -1.44 11.98 16.87
CA LEU A 116 -2.29 11.64 15.72
C LEU A 116 -1.68 10.59 14.79
N ASP A 117 -0.36 10.38 14.88
CA ASP A 117 0.38 9.43 14.05
C ASP A 117 0.36 8.00 14.63
N ARG A 118 -0.48 7.73 15.62
CA ARG A 118 -0.76 6.40 16.16
C ARG A 118 -1.83 5.69 15.31
N LYS A 119 -1.77 4.36 15.18
CA LYS A 119 -2.80 3.51 14.55
C LYS A 119 -3.27 4.09 13.21
N LEU A 120 -2.35 4.17 12.26
CA LEU A 120 -2.63 4.74 10.95
C LEU A 120 -3.72 3.97 10.17
N ASP A 121 -3.91 2.70 10.49
CA ASP A 121 -4.87 1.75 9.91
C ASP A 121 -6.31 1.89 10.44
N SER A 122 -6.51 2.72 11.46
CA SER A 122 -7.76 2.78 12.22
C SER A 122 -8.31 4.20 12.31
N ASN A 123 -9.62 4.28 12.55
CA ASN A 123 -10.27 5.51 12.97
C ASN A 123 -9.83 5.89 14.39
N LEU A 124 -9.50 7.16 14.59
CA LEU A 124 -9.25 7.73 15.93
C LEU A 124 -10.36 8.69 16.30
N MET A 125 -10.75 8.69 17.58
CA MET A 125 -11.72 9.63 18.15
C MET A 125 -11.04 10.57 19.14
N LEU A 126 -11.43 11.84 19.15
CA LEU A 126 -10.96 12.82 20.12
C LEU A 126 -11.68 12.65 21.46
N LEU A 127 -10.91 12.51 22.54
CA LEU A 127 -11.40 12.50 23.92
C LEU A 127 -10.71 13.58 24.74
N VAL A 128 -11.48 14.28 25.56
CA VAL A 128 -10.99 15.35 26.42
C VAL A 128 -11.31 15.01 27.88
N LYS A 129 -10.33 15.24 28.76
CA LYS A 129 -10.49 15.07 30.19
C LYS A 129 -11.13 16.33 30.77
N GLN A 130 -12.37 16.24 31.25
CA GLN A 130 -13.10 17.34 31.88
C GLN A 130 -13.31 17.07 33.36
N LYS A 131 -13.17 18.11 34.18
CA LYS A 131 -13.45 18.04 35.63
C LYS A 131 -14.88 18.51 35.88
N ILE A 132 -15.74 17.60 36.29
CA ILE A 132 -17.14 17.89 36.62
C ILE A 132 -17.30 17.71 38.13
N GLY A 133 -17.44 18.83 38.83
CA GLY A 133 -17.46 18.84 40.30
C GLY A 133 -16.12 18.40 40.88
N SER A 134 -16.14 17.31 41.66
CA SER A 134 -14.94 16.70 42.25
C SER A 134 -14.35 15.56 41.43
N GLN A 135 -14.98 15.15 40.33
CA GLN A 135 -14.56 13.99 39.52
C GLN A 135 -13.97 14.43 38.18
N GLU A 136 -13.00 13.67 37.68
CA GLU A 136 -12.41 13.83 36.36
C GLU A 136 -12.94 12.73 35.44
N LEU A 137 -13.61 13.12 34.36
CA LEU A 137 -14.23 12.21 33.40
C LEU A 137 -13.66 12.45 31.99
N TRP A 138 -13.54 11.38 31.22
CA TRP A 138 -13.22 11.46 29.80
C TRP A 138 -14.51 11.59 29.01
N LEU A 139 -14.65 12.71 28.30
CA LEU A 139 -15.84 13.04 27.53
C LEU A 139 -15.45 13.46 26.13
N LEU A 140 -16.44 13.46 25.24
CA LEU A 140 -16.33 14.17 23.98
C LEU A 140 -16.29 15.68 24.26
N PRO A 141 -15.53 16.46 23.46
CA PRO A 141 -15.53 17.92 23.54
C PRO A 141 -16.93 18.52 23.56
#